data_AF-A0A2T6BAR4-F1
#
_entry.id   AF-A0A2T6BAR4-F1
#
_cell.length_a   1.000
_cell.length_b   1.000
_cell.length_c   1.000
_cell.angle_alpha   90.00
_cell.angle_beta   90.00
_cell.angle_gamma   90.00
#
_symmetry.space_group_name_H-M   'P 1'
#
loop_
_entity.id
_entity.type
_entity.pdbx_description
1 polymer ?
#
loop_
_entity_poly.entity_id
_entity_poly.type
_entity_poly.pdbx_seq_one_letter_code
_entity_poly.pdbx_strand_id
1 'polypeptide(L)'
;MTTITLTGFQVGYSASTPNAISASTIDIVANTGFGFEYSFDAPVSGDYSSITITKIVGSAYGVNVDGGPVNLNTQAAIAEVNWGGTNFTKIMRVTTSDGNDHFFVIDGDELPAFADINAYNAFLADAYASSDVSEWSSTRLGPGFRLYPKNFDSMSGTAENDLIIGIDGVHDWSESYLSAGIGDDTVSGTVGDDKLRLGSGADFADGRGGNDRIFGEAGNDSINGGTGADTVDGGTGNDSISGGADNDRLLGRIGDDTISGDAGNDYIHGGSGTNLLDGGTGDDTVTGGSGVDQIFGGVGNDRVLAGGGSDLVDGGDGNDKLSGGSGNDTLYGGDGNDTVSGGSGNDVIQGGAGTNTLAGDAGNDTINGGSDADKITGGSGNDQITGQSGDDVINGDSGDDQIDAGLGNDTVLGGADNDTMFLGGGNDRGDGGSGNDAITGGSGTDTLIGGTGNDTLDGGSGDDRLSGGRGADTFVFGDNGGSDTITDFRDGVDTLLIDTNLGVSNFTELRDLGEAVGRNLVFTFETGDTLTLRNTKISQLAGDVVFDDFLL
;
A
#
# COMPACT_ATOMS: atom_id res chain seq x y z
N MET A 1 22.58 -47.43 -2.48
CA MET A 1 23.88 -46.83 -2.13
C MET A 1 24.94 -47.82 -2.51
N THR A 2 25.90 -47.41 -3.32
CA THR A 2 27.02 -48.27 -3.74
C THR A 2 28.28 -47.57 -3.26
N THR A 3 29.07 -48.25 -2.43
CA THR A 3 30.41 -47.76 -2.06
C THR A 3 31.33 -48.02 -3.24
N ILE A 4 31.98 -46.97 -3.75
CA ILE A 4 33.05 -47.11 -4.74
C ILE A 4 34.36 -46.79 -4.03
N THR A 5 35.16 -47.83 -3.79
CA THR A 5 36.52 -47.69 -3.27
C THR A 5 37.46 -47.57 -4.45
N LEU A 6 38.01 -46.38 -4.66
CA LEU A 6 39.06 -46.17 -5.66
C LEU A 6 40.40 -46.61 -5.05
N THR A 7 41.06 -47.56 -5.71
CA THR A 7 42.39 -48.05 -5.35
C THR A 7 43.37 -47.76 -6.49
N GLY A 8 44.62 -47.44 -6.17
CA GLY A 8 45.69 -47.28 -7.17
C GLY A 8 46.06 -45.84 -7.55
N PHE A 9 45.74 -44.81 -6.75
CA PHE A 9 46.33 -43.48 -6.95
C PHE A 9 47.83 -43.51 -6.64
N GLN A 10 48.66 -42.98 -7.54
CA GLN A 10 50.06 -42.69 -7.28
C GLN A 10 50.23 -41.21 -6.93
N VAL A 11 50.59 -40.94 -5.67
CA VAL A 11 51.25 -39.70 -5.28
C VAL A 11 52.72 -39.83 -5.69
N GLY A 12 53.20 -38.92 -6.53
CA GLY A 12 54.58 -38.94 -7.02
C GLY A 12 55.59 -38.72 -5.90
N TYR A 13 56.61 -39.60 -5.82
CA TYR A 13 57.78 -39.41 -4.97
C TYR A 13 59.05 -39.60 -5.80
N SER A 14 60.03 -38.69 -5.64
CA SER A 14 61.39 -38.88 -6.15
C SER A 14 62.13 -39.92 -5.30
N ALA A 15 62.69 -40.95 -5.94
CA ALA A 15 63.44 -42.06 -5.32
C ALA A 15 64.55 -41.58 -4.37
N SER A 16 64.73 -42.09 -3.15
CA SER A 16 65.02 -43.50 -2.83
C SER A 16 64.97 -43.78 -1.30
N THR A 17 63.81 -44.30 -0.84
CA THR A 17 63.50 -45.27 0.27
C THR A 17 64.24 -45.29 1.63
N PRO A 18 63.62 -45.77 2.75
CA PRO A 18 62.17 -45.99 3.03
C PRO A 18 61.69 -45.60 4.46
N ASN A 19 60.36 -45.59 4.58
CA ASN A 19 59.49 -45.60 5.78
C ASN A 19 59.08 -44.20 6.28
N ALA A 20 57.80 -43.81 6.36
CA ALA A 20 56.56 -44.56 6.60
C ALA A 20 55.35 -43.90 5.86
N ILE A 21 54.48 -44.63 5.14
CA ILE A 21 53.15 -45.23 5.52
C ILE A 21 52.10 -44.14 5.89
N SER A 22 50.89 -44.02 5.33
CA SER A 22 50.17 -44.56 4.16
C SER A 22 48.75 -43.96 4.15
N ALA A 23 48.20 -43.59 3.00
CA ALA A 23 46.75 -43.52 2.78
C ALA A 23 46.42 -44.45 1.61
N SER A 24 45.58 -45.47 1.82
CA SER A 24 45.33 -46.53 0.81
C SER A 24 43.95 -46.51 0.17
N THR A 25 43.01 -45.67 0.63
CA THR A 25 41.61 -45.65 0.17
C THR A 25 40.94 -44.30 0.41
N ILE A 26 40.19 -43.79 -0.59
CA ILE A 26 39.14 -42.79 -0.43
C ILE A 26 37.81 -43.50 -0.63
N ASP A 27 36.92 -43.45 0.36
CA ASP A 27 35.56 -44.00 0.25
C ASP A 27 34.55 -42.86 0.05
N ILE A 28 33.81 -42.92 -1.06
CA ILE A 28 32.75 -41.96 -1.39
C ILE A 28 31.40 -42.68 -1.25
N VAL A 29 30.53 -42.17 -0.38
CA VAL A 29 29.15 -42.67 -0.25
C VAL A 29 28.24 -41.79 -1.11
N ALA A 30 27.64 -42.38 -2.15
CA ALA A 30 26.82 -41.64 -3.12
C ALA A 30 25.49 -42.33 -3.48
N ASN A 31 24.55 -41.53 -3.99
CA ASN A 31 23.30 -42.01 -4.61
C ASN A 31 23.53 -42.36 -6.10
N THR A 32 22.59 -43.09 -6.72
CA THR A 32 22.66 -43.42 -8.16
C THR A 32 22.72 -42.14 -8.99
N GLY A 33 23.86 -41.89 -9.64
CA GLY A 33 24.09 -40.69 -10.44
C GLY A 33 25.38 -39.93 -10.12
N PHE A 34 26.11 -40.28 -9.05
CA PHE A 34 27.45 -39.74 -8.82
C PHE A 34 28.48 -40.40 -9.73
N GLY A 35 29.25 -39.61 -10.46
CA GLY A 35 30.27 -40.10 -11.37
C GLY A 35 31.30 -39.03 -11.73
N PHE A 36 32.41 -39.50 -12.31
CA PHE A 36 33.44 -38.65 -12.89
C PHE A 36 33.37 -38.81 -14.40
N GLU A 37 33.25 -37.70 -15.14
CA GLU A 37 33.62 -37.69 -16.55
C GLU A 37 35.13 -37.46 -16.63
N TYR A 38 35.79 -38.22 -17.49
CA TYR A 38 37.22 -38.15 -17.68
C TYR A 38 37.56 -38.17 -19.17
N SER A 39 38.65 -37.49 -19.52
CA SER A 39 39.28 -37.63 -20.84
C SER A 39 40.63 -38.33 -20.72
N PHE A 40 41.03 -39.03 -21.78
CA PHE A 40 42.37 -39.55 -21.94
C PHE A 40 43.10 -38.70 -22.95
N ASP A 41 44.34 -38.32 -22.65
CA ASP A 41 45.19 -37.58 -23.59
C ASP A 41 46.33 -38.45 -24.16
N ALA A 42 46.23 -39.78 -24.04
CA ALA A 42 47.29 -40.70 -24.46
C ALA A 42 46.88 -41.57 -25.68
N PRO A 43 47.82 -41.83 -26.63
CA PRO A 43 47.52 -42.46 -27.91
C PRO A 43 47.43 -44.01 -27.86
N VAL A 44 47.42 -44.64 -26.67
CA VAL A 44 47.45 -46.11 -26.52
C VAL A 44 46.41 -46.60 -25.49
N SER A 45 45.64 -47.62 -25.86
CA SER A 45 44.61 -48.23 -25.00
C SER A 45 45.23 -48.92 -23.78
N GLY A 46 44.78 -48.53 -22.58
CA GLY A 46 45.18 -49.12 -21.30
C GLY A 46 46.26 -48.36 -20.52
N ASP A 47 46.70 -47.20 -21.00
CA ASP A 47 47.53 -46.27 -20.23
C ASP A 47 46.64 -45.24 -19.50
N TYR A 48 46.71 -45.25 -18.17
CA TYR A 48 45.91 -44.43 -17.26
C TYR A 48 46.77 -43.38 -16.52
N SER A 49 48.00 -43.16 -16.99
CA SER A 49 48.97 -42.28 -16.32
C SER A 49 48.61 -40.79 -16.41
N SER A 50 47.73 -40.39 -17.33
CA SER A 50 47.11 -39.07 -17.39
C SER A 50 45.59 -39.20 -17.51
N ILE A 51 44.92 -39.21 -16.36
CA ILE A 51 43.47 -39.06 -16.27
C ILE A 51 43.21 -37.64 -15.81
N THR A 52 42.58 -36.84 -16.67
CA THR A 52 42.06 -35.54 -16.27
C THR A 52 40.57 -35.71 -15.96
N ILE A 53 40.19 -35.46 -14.71
CA ILE A 53 38.78 -35.39 -14.33
C ILE A 53 38.27 -34.06 -14.87
N THR A 54 37.41 -34.11 -15.88
CA THR A 54 36.91 -32.91 -16.56
C THR A 54 35.65 -32.38 -15.89
N LYS A 55 34.90 -33.25 -15.19
CA LYS A 55 33.67 -32.88 -14.51
C LYS A 55 33.30 -33.89 -13.42
N ILE A 56 32.82 -33.39 -12.29
CA ILE A 56 32.11 -34.17 -11.27
C ILE A 56 30.62 -34.02 -11.55
N VAL A 57 29.88 -35.13 -11.53
CA VAL A 57 28.41 -35.11 -11.72
C VAL A 57 27.75 -35.73 -10.49
N GLY A 58 26.76 -35.04 -9.91
CA GLY A 58 26.04 -35.46 -8.69
C GLY A 58 26.52 -34.78 -7.40
N SER A 59 25.86 -35.06 -6.27
CA SER A 59 26.18 -34.51 -4.93
C SER A 59 26.62 -35.62 -3.95
N ALA A 60 27.58 -35.30 -3.08
CA ALA A 60 28.11 -36.19 -2.03
C ALA A 60 28.07 -35.51 -0.65
N TYR A 61 27.66 -36.23 0.38
CA TYR A 61 27.38 -35.69 1.72
C TYR A 61 28.55 -35.80 2.73
N GLY A 62 29.72 -36.33 2.34
CA GLY A 62 30.87 -36.39 3.24
C GLY A 62 32.15 -36.94 2.60
N VAL A 63 33.29 -36.31 2.93
CA VAL A 63 34.64 -36.74 2.52
C VAL A 63 35.39 -37.22 3.77
N ASN A 64 35.93 -38.45 3.72
CA ASN A 64 36.80 -39.00 4.76
C ASN A 64 38.25 -39.04 4.27
N VAL A 65 39.17 -38.49 5.06
CA VAL A 65 40.62 -38.58 4.83
C VAL A 65 41.21 -39.37 5.99
N ASP A 66 41.87 -40.50 5.69
CA ASP A 66 42.49 -41.41 6.66
C ASP A 66 41.57 -41.87 7.81
N GLY A 67 40.28 -42.06 7.49
CA GLY A 67 39.28 -42.56 8.43
C GLY A 67 38.66 -41.49 9.34
N GLY A 68 39.04 -40.22 9.19
CA GLY A 68 38.41 -39.08 9.86
C GLY A 68 37.45 -38.33 8.92
N PRO A 69 36.23 -37.96 9.38
CA PRO A 69 35.38 -37.06 8.64
C PRO A 69 36.03 -35.67 8.61
N VAL A 70 36.16 -35.10 7.40
CA VAL A 70 36.66 -33.75 7.21
C VAL A 70 35.53 -32.88 6.71
N ASN A 71 35.23 -31.81 7.46
CA ASN A 71 34.34 -30.77 6.95
C ASN A 71 35.18 -29.73 6.19
N LEU A 72 35.18 -29.85 4.86
CA LEU A 72 35.95 -28.97 3.99
C LEU A 72 35.53 -27.49 4.11
N ASN A 73 34.34 -27.20 4.65
CA ASN A 73 33.85 -25.84 4.83
C ASN A 73 34.48 -25.10 6.02
N THR A 74 35.07 -25.81 6.99
CA THR A 74 35.60 -25.20 8.22
C THR A 74 37.04 -25.58 8.54
N GLN A 75 37.58 -26.62 7.90
CA GLN A 75 38.89 -27.19 8.22
C GLN A 75 39.89 -27.13 7.07
N ALA A 76 39.56 -26.41 5.99
CA ALA A 76 40.45 -26.18 4.87
C ALA A 76 40.81 -24.70 4.72
N ALA A 77 42.06 -24.42 4.35
CA ALA A 77 42.55 -23.10 3.99
C ALA A 77 43.28 -23.20 2.65
N ILE A 78 43.07 -22.23 1.76
CA ILE A 78 43.78 -22.16 0.47
C ILE A 78 44.71 -20.96 0.53
N ALA A 79 45.94 -21.14 0.06
CA ALA A 79 46.90 -20.07 -0.09
C ALA A 79 47.56 -20.12 -1.46
N GLU A 80 47.82 -18.94 -2.00
CA GLU A 80 48.70 -18.77 -3.14
C GLU A 80 50.12 -18.51 -2.63
N VAL A 81 51.05 -19.35 -3.06
CA VAL A 81 52.44 -19.28 -2.65
C VAL A 81 53.28 -18.79 -3.81
N ASN A 82 53.79 -17.56 -3.71
CA ASN A 82 54.71 -16.98 -4.68
C ASN A 82 56.16 -17.35 -4.32
N TRP A 83 56.89 -17.96 -5.26
CA TRP A 83 58.21 -18.54 -4.96
C TRP A 83 59.33 -18.15 -5.92
N GLY A 84 59.07 -17.16 -6.77
CA GLY A 84 60.10 -16.43 -7.51
C GLY A 84 59.64 -15.96 -8.89
N GLY A 85 59.92 -14.70 -9.23
CA GLY A 85 59.53 -14.13 -10.51
C GLY A 85 58.00 -14.00 -10.63
N THR A 86 57.43 -14.56 -11.70
CA THR A 86 55.98 -14.64 -11.94
C THR A 86 55.37 -15.98 -11.50
N ASN A 87 56.15 -16.84 -10.85
CA ASN A 87 55.71 -18.20 -10.53
C ASN A 87 54.95 -18.25 -9.22
N PHE A 88 53.79 -18.92 -9.26
CA PHE A 88 52.90 -19.11 -8.12
C PHE A 88 52.39 -20.55 -8.06
N THR A 89 52.05 -21.03 -6.86
CA THR A 89 51.36 -22.31 -6.67
C THR A 89 50.25 -22.16 -5.65
N LYS A 90 49.03 -22.58 -5.98
CA LYS A 90 47.89 -22.63 -5.06
C LYS A 90 47.87 -23.96 -4.33
N ILE A 91 47.84 -23.90 -3.00
CA ILE A 91 47.89 -25.06 -2.12
C ILE A 91 46.68 -25.04 -1.19
N MET A 92 45.97 -26.17 -1.10
CA MET A 92 44.95 -26.41 -0.09
C MET A 92 45.60 -27.08 1.11
N ARG A 93 45.52 -26.46 2.27
CA ARG A 93 45.80 -27.09 3.55
C ARG A 93 44.49 -27.58 4.16
N VAL A 94 44.45 -28.83 4.56
CA VAL A 94 43.34 -29.45 5.27
C VAL A 94 43.83 -29.94 6.61
N THR A 95 43.28 -29.39 7.69
CA THR A 95 43.60 -29.82 9.05
C THR A 95 42.61 -30.88 9.47
N THR A 96 43.09 -32.09 9.73
CA THR A 96 42.25 -33.19 10.19
C THR A 96 41.85 -33.01 11.66
N SER A 97 40.87 -33.80 12.12
CA SER A 97 40.32 -33.71 13.48
C SER A 97 41.33 -34.06 14.60
N ASP A 98 42.45 -34.70 14.25
CA ASP A 98 43.60 -34.97 15.12
C ASP A 98 44.67 -33.86 15.09
N GLY A 99 44.44 -32.77 14.35
CA GLY A 99 45.29 -31.58 14.30
C GLY A 99 46.45 -31.66 13.32
N ASN A 100 46.47 -32.68 12.45
CA ASN A 100 47.49 -32.83 11.42
C ASN A 100 47.11 -32.06 10.14
N ASP A 101 48.08 -31.38 9.53
CA ASP A 101 47.89 -30.65 8.28
C ASP A 101 48.24 -31.52 7.07
N HIS A 102 47.33 -31.59 6.10
CA HIS A 102 47.50 -32.24 4.81
C HIS A 102 47.49 -31.19 3.70
N PHE A 103 48.42 -31.28 2.74
CA PHE A 103 48.59 -30.27 1.70
C PHE A 103 48.36 -30.85 0.31
N PHE A 104 47.61 -30.12 -0.51
CA PHE A 104 47.27 -30.50 -1.88
C PHE A 104 47.61 -29.36 -2.82
N VAL A 105 48.37 -29.62 -3.87
CA VAL A 105 48.56 -28.66 -4.96
C VAL A 105 47.28 -28.65 -5.78
N ILE A 106 46.68 -27.46 -5.90
CA ILE A 106 45.41 -27.27 -6.61
C ILE A 106 45.69 -26.79 -8.04
N ASP A 107 46.61 -25.82 -8.17
CA ASP A 107 46.88 -25.13 -9.44
C ASP A 107 48.21 -24.35 -9.39
N GLY A 108 48.74 -23.95 -10.54
CA GLY A 108 49.96 -23.15 -10.69
C GLY A 108 51.21 -23.95 -11.06
N ASP A 109 52.38 -23.32 -10.91
CA ASP A 109 53.67 -23.89 -11.25
C ASP A 109 54.10 -24.99 -10.26
N GLU A 110 54.93 -25.93 -10.72
CA GLU A 110 55.45 -27.02 -9.89
C GLU A 110 56.44 -26.47 -8.84
N LEU A 111 56.19 -26.76 -7.56
CA LEU A 111 57.06 -26.29 -6.47
C LEU A 111 58.50 -26.80 -6.61
N PRO A 112 59.50 -26.00 -6.18
CA PRO A 112 60.88 -26.45 -6.16
C PRO A 112 61.05 -27.63 -5.19
N ALA A 113 61.94 -28.56 -5.52
CA ALA A 113 62.22 -29.70 -4.64
C ALA A 113 62.81 -29.25 -3.31
N PHE A 114 62.16 -29.63 -2.20
CA PHE A 114 62.63 -29.33 -0.84
C PHE A 114 63.48 -30.47 -0.30
N ALA A 115 64.54 -30.13 0.41
CA ALA A 115 65.49 -31.12 0.96
C ALA A 115 64.88 -31.95 2.10
N ASP A 116 63.96 -31.36 2.87
CA ASP A 116 63.21 -32.02 3.94
C ASP A 116 61.94 -31.22 4.30
N ILE A 117 61.13 -31.76 5.22
CA ILE A 117 59.88 -31.13 5.68
C ILE A 117 60.11 -29.81 6.43
N ASN A 118 61.27 -29.63 7.07
CA ASN A 118 61.59 -28.38 7.76
C ASN A 118 61.90 -27.27 6.76
N ALA A 119 62.55 -27.60 5.64
CA ALA A 119 62.80 -26.67 4.53
C ALA A 119 61.50 -26.25 3.83
N TYR A 120 60.53 -27.16 3.68
CA TYR A 120 59.19 -26.85 3.18
C TYR A 120 58.41 -25.94 4.14
N ASN A 121 58.39 -26.27 5.44
CA ASN A 121 57.70 -25.47 6.44
C ASN A 121 58.32 -24.07 6.62
N ALA A 122 59.65 -23.95 6.51
CA ALA A 122 60.35 -22.66 6.52
C ALA A 122 60.00 -21.80 5.29
N PHE A 123 59.86 -22.42 4.12
CA PHE A 123 59.42 -21.75 2.90
C PHE A 123 58.00 -21.20 3.01
N LEU A 124 57.06 -21.98 3.56
CA LEU A 124 55.70 -21.50 3.81
C LEU A 124 55.68 -20.35 4.82
N ALA A 125 56.48 -20.42 5.88
CA ALA A 125 56.53 -19.35 6.90
C ALA A 125 56.99 -17.99 6.35
N ASP A 126 57.81 -17.98 5.30
CA ASP A 126 58.26 -16.77 4.60
C ASP A 126 57.22 -16.26 3.60
N ALA A 127 56.45 -17.16 2.97
CA ALA A 127 55.40 -16.83 1.99
C ALA A 127 54.16 -16.15 2.60
N TYR A 128 53.84 -16.42 3.86
CA TYR A 128 52.73 -15.75 4.58
C TYR A 128 53.13 -14.42 5.23
N ALA A 129 54.40 -14.00 5.12
CA ALA A 129 54.93 -12.80 5.78
C ALA A 129 55.07 -11.58 4.85
N SER A 130 54.92 -11.73 3.53
CA SER A 130 55.02 -10.60 2.60
C SER A 130 53.68 -9.87 2.43
N SER A 131 53.73 -8.55 2.52
CA SER A 131 52.60 -7.61 2.41
C SER A 131 52.03 -7.47 0.98
N ASP A 132 52.31 -8.40 0.07
CA ASP A 132 52.11 -8.24 -1.38
C ASP A 132 51.09 -9.25 -1.94
N VAL A 133 49.88 -9.29 -1.36
CA VAL A 133 48.72 -9.89 -2.06
C VAL A 133 47.93 -8.74 -2.70
N SER A 134 48.45 -8.26 -3.82
CA SER A 134 47.76 -7.35 -4.74
C SER A 134 47.73 -8.00 -6.12
N GLU A 135 46.58 -8.52 -6.52
CA GLU A 135 45.92 -8.26 -7.81
C GLU A 135 44.74 -9.21 -8.02
N TRP A 136 43.66 -8.64 -8.55
CA TRP A 136 42.38 -9.29 -8.81
C TRP A 136 42.41 -10.01 -10.16
N SER A 137 41.72 -11.15 -10.24
CA SER A 137 41.44 -11.84 -11.50
C SER A 137 39.95 -12.12 -11.61
N SER A 138 39.33 -11.57 -12.67
CA SER A 138 37.94 -11.80 -13.04
C SER A 138 37.73 -13.29 -13.32
N THR A 139 37.03 -13.99 -12.44
CA THR A 139 36.71 -15.40 -12.64
C THR A 139 35.21 -15.58 -12.56
N ARG A 140 34.61 -16.17 -13.61
CA ARG A 140 33.22 -16.66 -13.58
C ARG A 140 33.06 -17.60 -12.40
N LEU A 141 32.07 -17.33 -11.55
CA LEU A 141 31.68 -18.23 -10.47
C LEU A 141 30.39 -18.96 -10.88
N GLY A 142 30.20 -20.15 -10.32
CA GLY A 142 29.00 -20.96 -10.50
C GLY A 142 28.08 -20.85 -9.26
N PRO A 143 26.87 -21.42 -9.30
CA PRO A 143 25.86 -21.19 -8.28
C PRO A 143 26.29 -21.67 -6.88
N GLY A 144 26.10 -20.82 -5.86
CA GLY A 144 26.27 -21.13 -4.44
C GLY A 144 27.53 -20.57 -3.75
N PHE A 145 28.27 -19.64 -4.37
CA PHE A 145 29.41 -18.97 -3.73
C PHE A 145 28.99 -17.72 -2.95
N ARG A 146 29.60 -17.49 -1.77
CA ARG A 146 29.51 -16.23 -1.01
C ARG A 146 30.72 -15.37 -1.32
N LEU A 147 30.49 -14.16 -1.83
CA LEU A 147 31.54 -13.20 -2.18
C LEU A 147 31.73 -12.17 -1.06
N TYR A 148 32.99 -11.79 -0.80
CA TYR A 148 33.36 -10.69 0.11
C TYR A 148 34.32 -9.72 -0.60
N PRO A 149 33.82 -8.79 -1.42
CA PRO A 149 34.68 -7.99 -2.27
C PRO A 149 34.70 -6.51 -1.86
N LYS A 150 35.83 -6.08 -1.31
CA LYS A 150 36.10 -4.69 -0.92
C LYS A 150 35.94 -3.63 -2.06
N ASN A 151 35.84 -4.03 -3.33
CA ASN A 151 35.79 -3.14 -4.51
C ASN A 151 34.99 -3.71 -5.71
N PHE A 152 33.89 -4.45 -5.50
CA PHE A 152 33.05 -4.91 -6.64
C PHE A 152 32.01 -3.84 -6.99
N ASP A 153 32.11 -3.29 -8.20
CA ASP A 153 31.14 -2.31 -8.73
C ASP A 153 30.08 -2.97 -9.64
N SER A 154 30.27 -4.23 -10.05
CA SER A 154 29.29 -4.94 -10.91
C SER A 154 29.55 -6.44 -10.98
N MET A 155 28.49 -7.25 -10.99
CA MET A 155 28.49 -8.65 -11.41
C MET A 155 28.04 -8.71 -12.87
N SER A 156 28.75 -9.44 -13.74
CA SER A 156 28.41 -9.50 -15.17
C SER A 156 27.57 -10.73 -15.52
N GLY A 157 26.27 -10.56 -15.66
CA GLY A 157 25.43 -11.19 -16.69
C GLY A 157 25.46 -12.72 -16.82
N THR A 158 25.53 -13.47 -15.73
CA THR A 158 25.07 -14.87 -15.69
C THR A 158 23.59 -14.90 -15.33
N ALA A 159 22.85 -15.96 -15.67
CA ALA A 159 21.45 -16.14 -15.23
C ALA A 159 21.43 -16.91 -13.90
N GLU A 160 22.35 -16.56 -13.01
CA GLU A 160 22.64 -17.31 -11.78
C GLU A 160 22.20 -16.46 -10.60
N ASN A 161 21.60 -17.12 -9.61
CA ASN A 161 21.16 -16.48 -8.38
C ASN A 161 22.37 -16.17 -7.49
N ASP A 162 22.66 -14.89 -7.29
CA ASP A 162 23.81 -14.41 -6.54
C ASP A 162 23.45 -14.04 -5.08
N LEU A 163 24.41 -14.22 -4.16
CA LEU A 163 24.29 -13.77 -2.76
C LEU A 163 25.41 -12.77 -2.45
N ILE A 164 25.02 -11.51 -2.26
CA ILE A 164 25.90 -10.37 -2.01
C ILE A 164 25.62 -9.82 -0.61
N ILE A 165 26.64 -9.75 0.24
CA ILE A 165 26.51 -9.29 1.63
C ILE A 165 27.51 -8.17 1.90
N GLY A 166 26.97 -6.98 2.16
CA GLY A 166 27.69 -5.80 2.62
C GLY A 166 28.28 -6.02 4.00
N ILE A 167 29.52 -5.55 4.16
CA ILE A 167 30.26 -5.53 5.43
C ILE A 167 30.67 -4.09 5.73
N ASP A 168 30.27 -3.62 6.91
CA ASP A 168 30.51 -2.27 7.42
C ASP A 168 32.00 -1.92 7.45
N GLY A 169 32.32 -0.70 7.00
CA GLY A 169 33.69 -0.18 6.97
C GLY A 169 34.64 -0.90 6.01
N VAL A 170 34.12 -1.85 5.23
CA VAL A 170 34.86 -2.56 4.18
C VAL A 170 34.34 -2.15 2.80
N HIS A 171 33.03 -2.00 2.64
CA HIS A 171 32.39 -1.61 1.37
C HIS A 171 31.95 -0.15 1.43
N ASP A 172 32.07 0.56 0.30
CA ASP A 172 31.58 1.93 0.12
C ASP A 172 30.78 1.98 -1.19
N TRP A 173 29.49 1.67 -1.11
CA TRP A 173 28.56 1.81 -2.24
C TRP A 173 27.86 3.18 -2.25
N SER A 174 28.37 4.15 -1.48
CA SER A 174 27.85 5.52 -1.47
C SER A 174 28.23 6.28 -2.74
N GLU A 175 29.34 5.93 -3.38
CA GLU A 175 29.84 6.61 -4.59
C GLU A 175 29.34 5.95 -5.89
N SER A 176 29.33 4.61 -5.96
CA SER A 176 29.03 3.82 -7.17
C SER A 176 27.94 2.77 -6.93
N TYR A 177 27.18 2.47 -7.98
CA TYR A 177 26.15 1.41 -7.93
C TYR A 177 26.79 0.02 -7.91
N LEU A 178 26.39 -0.83 -6.96
CA LEU A 178 26.47 -2.28 -7.10
C LEU A 178 25.37 -2.74 -8.07
N SER A 179 25.73 -3.57 -9.06
CA SER A 179 24.78 -4.22 -9.97
C SER A 179 24.86 -5.74 -9.83
N ALA A 180 23.75 -6.38 -9.46
CA ALA A 180 23.67 -7.84 -9.24
C ALA A 180 23.47 -8.62 -10.56
N GLY A 181 22.61 -8.14 -11.46
CA GLY A 181 22.62 -8.56 -12.86
C GLY A 181 21.36 -9.30 -13.28
N ILE A 182 21.47 -10.60 -13.58
CA ILE A 182 20.33 -11.43 -14.01
C ILE A 182 20.29 -12.65 -13.10
N GLY A 183 19.11 -13.09 -12.69
CA GLY A 183 18.94 -14.18 -11.74
C GLY A 183 18.13 -13.70 -10.55
N ASP A 184 17.68 -14.62 -9.70
CA ASP A 184 17.01 -14.23 -8.45
C ASP A 184 18.08 -13.99 -7.38
N ASP A 185 18.50 -12.74 -7.24
CA ASP A 185 19.64 -12.32 -6.45
C ASP A 185 19.24 -11.94 -5.02
N THR A 186 20.18 -12.01 -4.08
CA THR A 186 20.00 -11.59 -2.69
C THR A 186 21.11 -10.64 -2.32
N VAL A 187 20.78 -9.38 -2.10
CA VAL A 187 21.71 -8.30 -1.77
C VAL A 187 21.40 -7.76 -0.37
N SER A 188 22.42 -7.64 0.47
CA SER A 188 22.30 -6.94 1.75
C SER A 188 23.33 -5.81 1.78
N GLY A 189 22.88 -4.61 2.11
CA GLY A 189 23.67 -3.41 2.27
C GLY A 189 24.60 -3.43 3.49
N THR A 190 25.14 -2.26 3.78
CA THR A 190 25.94 -1.90 4.94
C THR A 190 25.12 -1.00 5.86
N VAL A 191 25.73 -0.45 6.91
CA VAL A 191 25.08 0.54 7.79
C VAL A 191 25.24 2.00 7.32
N GLY A 192 25.75 2.22 6.11
CA GLY A 192 25.82 3.55 5.51
C GLY A 192 25.26 3.54 4.08
N ASP A 193 25.11 4.74 3.51
CA ASP A 193 24.47 4.95 2.21
C ASP A 193 24.98 4.00 1.12
N ASP A 194 24.08 3.19 0.57
CA ASP A 194 24.34 2.23 -0.49
C ASP A 194 23.58 2.56 -1.77
N LYS A 195 24.17 2.18 -2.91
CA LYS A 195 23.54 2.30 -4.23
C LYS A 195 23.45 0.91 -4.85
N LEU A 196 22.25 0.35 -4.90
CA LEU A 196 22.00 -1.03 -5.31
C LEU A 196 21.14 -1.07 -6.59
N ARG A 197 21.50 -1.94 -7.53
CA ARG A 197 20.71 -2.30 -8.72
C ARG A 197 20.63 -3.82 -8.78
N LEU A 198 19.43 -4.37 -8.67
CA LEU A 198 19.23 -5.80 -8.58
C LEU A 198 19.22 -6.41 -9.98
N GLY A 199 18.42 -5.86 -10.89
CA GLY A 199 18.52 -6.15 -12.32
C GLY A 199 17.33 -6.96 -12.80
N SER A 200 17.53 -8.17 -13.33
CA SER A 200 16.42 -8.98 -13.81
C SER A 200 16.28 -10.28 -13.04
N GLY A 201 15.15 -10.51 -12.41
CA GLY A 201 14.85 -11.70 -11.62
C GLY A 201 13.94 -11.37 -10.46
N ALA A 202 13.58 -12.34 -9.64
CA ALA A 202 12.86 -12.06 -8.40
C ALA A 202 13.88 -11.83 -7.28
N ASP A 203 14.29 -10.58 -7.08
CA ASP A 203 15.43 -10.25 -6.24
C ASP A 203 15.01 -9.96 -4.79
N PHE A 204 15.96 -10.09 -3.86
CA PHE A 204 15.82 -9.64 -2.49
C PHE A 204 16.88 -8.60 -2.16
N ALA A 205 16.47 -7.47 -1.57
CA ALA A 205 17.37 -6.44 -1.08
C ALA A 205 17.04 -6.01 0.36
N ASP A 206 18.08 -5.82 1.16
CA ASP A 206 18.00 -5.23 2.50
C ASP A 206 19.06 -4.13 2.64
N GLY A 207 18.68 -2.86 2.53
CA GLY A 207 19.57 -1.70 2.62
C GLY A 207 20.20 -1.54 4.01
N ARG A 208 19.47 -1.96 5.05
CA ARG A 208 19.81 -1.88 6.48
C ARG A 208 19.83 -0.48 7.02
N GLY A 209 20.86 0.31 6.73
CA GLY A 209 20.97 1.64 7.32
C GLY A 209 21.79 2.57 6.46
N GLY A 210 21.46 3.86 6.49
CA GLY A 210 22.00 4.83 5.54
C GLY A 210 20.87 5.44 4.72
N ASN A 211 21.20 6.33 3.81
CA ASN A 211 20.24 6.85 2.84
C ASN A 211 20.48 6.13 1.51
N ASP A 212 19.81 5.00 1.34
CA ASP A 212 20.06 4.05 0.29
C ASP A 212 19.32 4.42 -0.99
N ARG A 213 19.86 3.95 -2.12
CA ARG A 213 19.21 4.01 -3.43
C ARG A 213 19.15 2.61 -4.01
N ILE A 214 17.97 2.02 -3.98
CA ILE A 214 17.75 0.64 -4.40
C ILE A 214 16.85 0.62 -5.63
N PHE A 215 17.29 -0.04 -6.69
CA PHE A 215 16.53 -0.24 -7.92
C PHE A 215 16.34 -1.74 -8.15
N GLY A 216 15.10 -2.23 -8.11
CA GLY A 216 14.74 -3.62 -8.44
C GLY A 216 14.95 -3.91 -9.92
N GLU A 217 14.50 -2.99 -10.77
CA GLU A 217 14.51 -3.06 -12.23
C GLU A 217 13.43 -3.99 -12.80
N ALA A 218 13.64 -5.30 -12.95
CA ALA A 218 12.66 -6.19 -13.57
C ALA A 218 12.50 -7.52 -12.85
N GLY A 219 11.26 -7.89 -12.58
CA GLY A 219 10.87 -9.12 -11.91
C GLY A 219 10.09 -8.78 -10.64
N ASN A 220 9.88 -9.76 -9.78
CA ASN A 220 9.06 -9.55 -8.58
C ASN A 220 10.00 -9.45 -7.39
N ASP A 221 10.34 -8.23 -7.01
CA ASP A 221 11.41 -7.96 -6.06
C ASP A 221 10.87 -7.80 -4.64
N SER A 222 11.70 -8.13 -3.65
CA SER A 222 11.43 -7.92 -2.23
C SER A 222 12.51 -7.01 -1.65
N ILE A 223 12.15 -5.76 -1.38
CA ILE A 223 13.10 -4.71 -1.02
C ILE A 223 12.74 -4.12 0.34
N ASN A 224 13.70 -4.08 1.25
CA ASN A 224 13.66 -3.36 2.52
C ASN A 224 14.69 -2.23 2.48
N GLY A 225 14.26 -0.98 2.66
CA GLY A 225 15.15 0.18 2.79
C GLY A 225 15.96 0.09 4.08
N GLY A 226 15.26 0.09 5.22
CA GLY A 226 15.86 -0.09 6.53
C GLY A 226 15.74 1.18 7.37
N THR A 227 16.86 1.78 7.77
CA THR A 227 16.85 3.04 8.52
C THR A 227 17.55 4.14 7.75
N GLY A 228 17.00 5.34 7.74
CA GLY A 228 17.52 6.48 7.01
C GLY A 228 16.63 6.79 5.81
N ALA A 229 16.86 7.94 5.16
CA ALA A 229 15.96 8.42 4.12
C ALA A 229 16.26 7.76 2.77
N ASP A 230 15.58 6.66 2.50
CA ASP A 230 15.84 5.78 1.38
C ASP A 230 15.09 6.19 0.11
N THR A 231 15.59 5.74 -1.04
CA THR A 231 14.90 5.82 -2.31
C THR A 231 14.86 4.46 -2.95
N VAL A 232 13.67 3.89 -3.05
CA VAL A 232 13.42 2.57 -3.64
C VAL A 232 12.57 2.69 -4.89
N ASP A 233 12.98 2.02 -5.97
CA ASP A 233 12.26 1.92 -7.24
C ASP A 233 12.16 0.42 -7.62
N GLY A 234 10.97 -0.17 -7.50
CA GLY A 234 10.70 -1.59 -7.79
C GLY A 234 10.94 -1.90 -9.26
N GLY A 235 10.21 -1.24 -10.16
CA GLY A 235 10.53 -1.21 -11.58
C GLY A 235 9.47 -1.88 -12.45
N THR A 236 9.59 -3.17 -12.73
CA THR A 236 8.54 -3.89 -13.47
C THR A 236 8.34 -5.25 -12.87
N GLY A 237 7.10 -5.69 -12.71
CA GLY A 237 6.76 -6.90 -11.99
C GLY A 237 6.06 -6.54 -10.70
N ASN A 238 5.68 -7.54 -9.91
CA ASN A 238 4.89 -7.33 -8.71
C ASN A 238 5.83 -7.29 -7.51
N ASP A 239 6.15 -6.07 -7.07
CA ASP A 239 7.19 -5.82 -6.09
C ASP A 239 6.62 -5.73 -4.67
N SER A 240 7.43 -6.09 -3.68
CA SER A 240 7.17 -5.93 -2.26
C SER A 240 8.22 -5.00 -1.66
N ILE A 241 7.82 -3.80 -1.27
CA ILE A 241 8.71 -2.73 -0.83
C ILE A 241 8.34 -2.30 0.59
N SER A 242 9.33 -2.19 1.49
CA SER A 242 9.23 -1.56 2.81
C SER A 242 10.28 -0.45 2.88
N GLY A 243 9.87 0.76 3.25
CA GLY A 243 10.76 1.90 3.48
C GLY A 243 11.56 1.71 4.77
N GLY A 244 10.83 1.59 5.87
CA GLY A 244 11.38 1.28 7.18
C GLY A 244 11.27 2.48 8.12
N ALA A 245 12.39 3.05 8.54
CA ALA A 245 12.39 4.21 9.43
C ALA A 245 12.99 5.43 8.74
N ASP A 246 12.46 6.61 9.08
CA ASP A 246 12.75 7.90 8.47
C ASP A 246 11.97 8.12 7.16
N ASN A 247 12.18 9.27 6.52
CA ASN A 247 11.33 9.71 5.41
C ASN A 247 11.82 9.15 4.07
N ASP A 248 11.05 8.23 3.51
CA ASP A 248 11.42 7.45 2.35
C ASP A 248 10.73 7.88 1.06
N ARG A 249 11.30 7.47 -0.06
CA ARG A 249 10.71 7.62 -1.39
C ARG A 249 10.59 6.28 -2.08
N LEU A 250 9.37 5.78 -2.20
CA LEU A 250 9.05 4.44 -2.69
C LEU A 250 8.25 4.52 -3.99
N LEU A 251 8.70 3.81 -5.03
CA LEU A 251 8.06 3.76 -6.34
C LEU A 251 7.86 2.29 -6.76
N GLY A 252 6.61 1.87 -6.98
CA GLY A 252 6.29 0.51 -7.48
C GLY A 252 6.53 0.38 -8.98
N ARG A 253 5.94 1.32 -9.74
CA ARG A 253 5.98 1.47 -11.21
C ARG A 253 4.98 0.59 -11.95
N ILE A 254 5.39 -0.54 -12.50
CA ILE A 254 4.54 -1.38 -13.37
C ILE A 254 4.38 -2.73 -12.72
N GLY A 255 3.17 -3.04 -12.29
CA GLY A 255 2.81 -4.33 -11.71
C GLY A 255 1.84 -4.15 -10.57
N ASP A 256 1.42 -5.27 -9.98
CA ASP A 256 0.59 -5.25 -8.79
C ASP A 256 1.52 -5.21 -7.56
N ASP A 257 1.85 -4.00 -7.09
CA ASP A 257 2.87 -3.78 -6.07
C ASP A 257 2.28 -3.74 -4.66
N THR A 258 3.07 -4.17 -3.67
CA THR A 258 2.79 -4.00 -2.24
C THR A 258 3.86 -3.11 -1.63
N ILE A 259 3.49 -1.93 -1.16
CA ILE A 259 4.43 -0.91 -0.65
C ILE A 259 4.00 -0.45 0.74
N SER A 260 4.93 -0.44 1.69
CA SER A 260 4.74 0.14 3.02
C SER A 260 5.82 1.19 3.30
N GLY A 261 5.41 2.40 3.71
CA GLY A 261 6.31 3.46 4.18
C GLY A 261 6.92 3.15 5.55
N ASP A 262 6.12 2.51 6.41
CA ASP A 262 6.43 2.20 7.81
C ASP A 262 6.46 3.45 8.70
N ALA A 263 7.62 4.02 9.05
CA ALA A 263 7.70 5.13 9.99
C ALA A 263 8.47 6.31 9.43
N GLY A 264 7.80 7.43 9.17
CA GLY A 264 8.39 8.59 8.55
C GLY A 264 7.34 9.40 7.83
N ASN A 265 7.72 10.53 7.25
CA ASN A 265 6.85 11.21 6.30
C ASN A 265 7.26 10.78 4.90
N ASP A 266 6.56 9.79 4.37
CA ASP A 266 6.95 9.03 3.20
C ASP A 266 6.30 9.55 1.92
N TYR A 267 6.99 9.31 0.81
CA TYR A 267 6.44 9.50 -0.53
C TYR A 267 6.28 8.15 -1.20
N ILE A 268 5.04 7.77 -1.48
CA ILE A 268 4.70 6.49 -2.12
C ILE A 268 4.01 6.73 -3.46
N HIS A 269 4.43 6.01 -4.49
CA HIS A 269 3.76 6.00 -5.79
C HIS A 269 3.65 4.57 -6.34
N GLY A 270 2.46 4.01 -6.36
CA GLY A 270 2.18 2.65 -6.86
C GLY A 270 2.47 2.53 -8.35
N GLY A 271 1.88 3.40 -9.18
CA GLY A 271 2.10 3.41 -10.61
C GLY A 271 0.96 2.75 -11.37
N SER A 272 1.21 1.72 -12.16
CA SER A 272 0.18 1.00 -12.91
C SER A 272 0.02 -0.42 -12.42
N GLY A 273 -1.21 -0.85 -12.16
CA GLY A 273 -1.53 -2.18 -11.66
C GLY A 273 -2.50 -2.09 -10.49
N THR A 274 -2.77 -3.20 -9.84
CA THR A 274 -3.62 -3.26 -8.64
C THR A 274 -2.70 -3.23 -7.42
N ASN A 275 -2.52 -2.07 -6.80
CA ASN A 275 -1.53 -1.89 -5.76
C ASN A 275 -2.13 -1.99 -4.35
N LEU A 276 -1.31 -2.39 -3.38
CA LEU A 276 -1.57 -2.27 -1.95
C LEU A 276 -0.53 -1.32 -1.36
N LEU A 277 -0.96 -0.14 -0.93
CA LEU A 277 -0.10 0.94 -0.43
C LEU A 277 -0.47 1.28 1.01
N ASP A 278 0.53 1.38 1.89
CA ASP A 278 0.37 1.73 3.30
C ASP A 278 1.41 2.80 3.67
N GLY A 279 0.96 4.01 4.05
CA GLY A 279 1.85 5.11 4.48
C GLY A 279 2.54 4.75 5.80
N GLY A 280 1.75 4.33 6.79
CA GLY A 280 2.24 3.89 8.09
C GLY A 280 2.09 4.96 9.15
N THR A 281 3.19 5.47 9.70
CA THR A 281 3.15 6.57 10.70
C THR A 281 3.94 7.77 10.23
N GLY A 282 3.35 8.96 10.34
CA GLY A 282 3.92 10.23 9.91
C GLY A 282 2.97 10.91 8.94
N ASP A 283 3.32 12.12 8.47
CA ASP A 283 2.47 12.80 7.47
C ASP A 283 2.90 12.37 6.06
N ASP A 284 2.18 11.43 5.46
CA ASP A 284 2.56 10.74 4.23
C ASP A 284 1.95 11.36 2.97
N THR A 285 2.58 11.09 1.82
CA THR A 285 2.03 11.40 0.50
C THR A 285 1.99 10.14 -0.35
N VAL A 286 0.78 9.62 -0.58
CA VAL A 286 0.54 8.38 -1.29
C VAL A 286 -0.20 8.63 -2.59
N THR A 287 0.26 8.02 -3.69
CA THR A 287 -0.41 8.03 -4.99
C THR A 287 -0.58 6.61 -5.52
N GLY A 288 -1.81 6.18 -5.77
CA GLY A 288 -2.11 4.86 -6.36
C GLY A 288 -1.62 4.77 -7.80
N GLY A 289 -2.20 5.61 -8.65
CA GLY A 289 -1.85 5.76 -10.06
C GLY A 289 -2.98 5.28 -10.96
N SER A 290 -2.81 4.16 -11.65
CA SER A 290 -3.84 3.58 -12.51
C SER A 290 -4.04 2.10 -12.18
N GLY A 291 -5.27 1.63 -12.24
CA GLY A 291 -5.65 0.29 -11.81
C GLY A 291 -6.48 0.38 -10.54
N VAL A 292 -6.86 -0.75 -9.94
CA VAL A 292 -7.71 -0.77 -8.74
C VAL A 292 -6.81 -0.85 -7.53
N ASP A 293 -6.67 0.24 -6.79
CA ASP A 293 -5.71 0.35 -5.69
C ASP A 293 -6.40 0.23 -4.32
N GLN A 294 -5.66 -0.32 -3.34
CA GLN A 294 -5.98 -0.26 -1.91
C GLN A 294 -4.93 0.61 -1.23
N ILE A 295 -5.36 1.69 -0.59
CA ILE A 295 -4.48 2.71 -0.03
C ILE A 295 -4.86 3.00 1.42
N PHE A 296 -3.88 2.92 2.30
CA PHE A 296 -3.97 3.30 3.72
C PHE A 296 -3.03 4.47 3.96
N GLY A 297 -3.53 5.59 4.49
CA GLY A 297 -2.71 6.71 4.96
C GLY A 297 -1.98 6.31 6.23
N GLY A 298 -2.73 6.00 7.27
CA GLY A 298 -2.22 5.46 8.52
C GLY A 298 -2.37 6.47 9.65
N VAL A 299 -1.29 6.78 10.35
CA VAL A 299 -1.30 7.75 11.45
C VAL A 299 -0.54 9.01 11.05
N GLY A 300 -1.22 10.14 10.95
CA GLY A 300 -0.65 11.42 10.61
C GLY A 300 -1.60 12.20 9.72
N ASN A 301 -1.19 13.37 9.22
CA ASN A 301 -2.02 14.15 8.31
C ASN A 301 -1.60 13.83 6.88
N ASP A 302 -2.28 12.87 6.28
CA ASP A 302 -1.86 12.25 5.05
C ASP A 302 -2.45 12.93 3.82
N ARG A 303 -1.76 12.78 2.70
CA ARG A 303 -2.23 13.22 1.39
C ARG A 303 -2.29 12.03 0.45
N VAL A 304 -3.50 11.60 0.13
CA VAL A 304 -3.75 10.48 -0.77
C VAL A 304 -4.38 10.94 -2.08
N LEU A 305 -3.87 10.41 -3.19
CA LEU A 305 -4.47 10.51 -4.52
C LEU A 305 -4.56 9.10 -5.11
N ALA A 306 -5.75 8.52 -5.17
CA ALA A 306 -5.90 7.13 -5.63
C ALA A 306 -5.64 7.03 -7.14
N GLY A 307 -6.30 7.87 -7.94
CA GLY A 307 -5.95 8.07 -9.34
C GLY A 307 -7.04 7.57 -10.26
N GLY A 308 -6.79 6.51 -11.02
CA GLY A 308 -7.78 5.98 -11.96
C GLY A 308 -8.03 4.51 -11.71
N GLY A 309 -9.25 4.17 -11.33
CA GLY A 309 -9.58 2.85 -10.82
C GLY A 309 -10.91 2.87 -10.09
N SER A 310 -11.28 1.75 -9.50
CA SER A 310 -12.31 1.74 -8.47
C SER A 310 -11.60 1.44 -7.18
N ASP A 311 -11.13 2.48 -6.53
CA ASP A 311 -10.11 2.40 -5.49
C ASP A 311 -10.75 2.33 -4.09
N LEU A 312 -10.00 1.75 -3.15
CA LEU A 312 -10.31 1.76 -1.73
C LEU A 312 -9.27 2.62 -1.01
N VAL A 313 -9.70 3.68 -0.36
CA VAL A 313 -8.82 4.60 0.38
C VAL A 313 -9.30 4.73 1.82
N ASP A 314 -8.39 4.59 2.76
CA ASP A 314 -8.60 4.83 4.19
C ASP A 314 -7.54 5.83 4.69
N GLY A 315 -7.96 7.00 5.15
CA GLY A 315 -7.08 8.06 5.67
C GLY A 315 -6.42 7.63 6.99
N GLY A 316 -7.24 7.25 7.96
CA GLY A 316 -6.80 6.74 9.25
C GLY A 316 -6.90 7.78 10.36
N ASP A 317 -5.85 7.94 11.15
CA ASP A 317 -5.81 8.89 12.26
C ASP A 317 -5.15 10.20 11.80
N GLY A 318 -5.86 11.32 11.80
CA GLY A 318 -5.28 12.64 11.52
C GLY A 318 -6.22 13.51 10.68
N ASN A 319 -5.70 14.63 10.16
CA ASN A 319 -6.51 15.49 9.27
C ASN A 319 -6.06 15.25 7.83
N ASP A 320 -6.75 14.34 7.18
CA ASP A 320 -6.31 13.77 5.91
C ASP A 320 -6.88 14.53 4.72
N LYS A 321 -6.17 14.42 3.61
CA LYS A 321 -6.63 14.91 2.31
C LYS A 321 -6.66 13.77 1.30
N LEU A 322 -7.87 13.34 1.00
CA LEU A 322 -8.13 12.18 0.13
C LEU A 322 -8.77 12.62 -1.19
N SER A 323 -8.41 11.95 -2.28
CA SER A 323 -9.02 12.12 -3.60
C SER A 323 -9.08 10.78 -4.32
N GLY A 324 -10.28 10.34 -4.68
CA GLY A 324 -10.50 9.08 -5.42
C GLY A 324 -10.01 9.20 -6.86
N GLY A 325 -10.53 10.19 -7.57
CA GLY A 325 -10.08 10.52 -8.92
C GLY A 325 -11.09 10.04 -9.95
N SER A 326 -10.80 8.98 -10.70
CA SER A 326 -11.73 8.49 -11.71
C SER A 326 -12.08 7.02 -11.55
N GLY A 327 -13.38 6.73 -11.57
CA GLY A 327 -13.99 5.44 -11.39
C GLY A 327 -14.80 5.45 -10.10
N ASN A 328 -15.35 4.29 -9.70
CA ASN A 328 -16.24 4.25 -8.53
C ASN A 328 -15.40 3.92 -7.30
N ASP A 329 -15.11 4.93 -6.49
CA ASP A 329 -14.17 4.85 -5.38
C ASP A 329 -14.89 4.67 -4.04
N THR A 330 -14.20 4.11 -3.05
CA THR A 330 -14.66 4.04 -1.66
C THR A 330 -13.62 4.71 -0.77
N LEU A 331 -14.02 5.78 -0.09
CA LEU A 331 -13.15 6.65 0.69
C LEU A 331 -13.62 6.74 2.14
N TYR A 332 -12.70 6.45 3.07
CA TYR A 332 -12.88 6.63 4.50
C TYR A 332 -11.93 7.74 4.97
N GLY A 333 -12.46 8.82 5.54
CA GLY A 333 -11.67 9.89 6.17
C GLY A 333 -10.95 9.35 7.40
N GLY A 334 -11.73 8.97 8.41
CA GLY A 334 -11.22 8.32 9.62
C GLY A 334 -11.44 9.18 10.85
N ASP A 335 -10.42 9.30 11.69
CA ASP A 335 -10.43 10.11 12.90
C ASP A 335 -9.75 11.46 12.63
N GLY A 336 -10.50 12.55 12.57
CA GLY A 336 -9.97 13.92 12.50
C GLY A 336 -10.74 14.80 11.54
N ASN A 337 -10.20 15.97 11.19
CA ASN A 337 -10.92 16.90 10.32
C ASN A 337 -10.49 16.70 8.87
N ASP A 338 -11.17 15.80 8.17
CA ASP A 338 -10.72 15.34 6.85
C ASP A 338 -11.27 16.19 5.71
N THR A 339 -10.54 16.18 4.59
CA THR A 339 -10.98 16.71 3.31
C THR A 339 -11.01 15.60 2.27
N VAL A 340 -12.20 15.19 1.84
CA VAL A 340 -12.40 14.06 0.93
C VAL A 340 -13.12 14.51 -0.34
N SER A 341 -12.64 14.07 -1.49
CA SER A 341 -13.24 14.29 -2.82
C SER A 341 -13.32 12.95 -3.56
N GLY A 342 -14.53 12.55 -3.97
CA GLY A 342 -14.77 11.34 -4.76
C GLY A 342 -14.14 11.45 -6.14
N GLY A 343 -14.59 12.46 -6.90
CA GLY A 343 -14.01 12.81 -8.19
C GLY A 343 -15.00 12.54 -9.31
N SER A 344 -14.79 11.49 -10.10
CA SER A 344 -15.73 11.13 -11.17
C SER A 344 -16.06 9.66 -11.10
N GLY A 345 -17.33 9.31 -11.15
CA GLY A 345 -17.81 7.97 -10.88
C GLY A 345 -18.83 8.01 -9.76
N ASN A 346 -19.39 6.86 -9.43
CA ASN A 346 -20.34 6.77 -8.32
C ASN A 346 -19.57 6.36 -7.07
N ASP A 347 -19.29 7.32 -6.20
CA ASP A 347 -18.37 7.17 -5.10
C ASP A 347 -19.10 6.91 -3.77
N VAL A 348 -18.42 6.24 -2.85
CA VAL A 348 -18.87 6.04 -1.47
C VAL A 348 -17.90 6.76 -0.56
N ILE A 349 -18.39 7.75 0.19
CA ILE A 349 -17.58 8.59 1.08
C ILE A 349 -18.12 8.47 2.50
N GLN A 350 -17.22 8.17 3.44
CA GLN A 350 -17.50 8.22 4.87
C GLN A 350 -16.49 9.15 5.55
N GLY A 351 -16.95 10.28 6.09
CA GLY A 351 -16.10 11.25 6.78
C GLY A 351 -15.50 10.67 8.06
N GLY A 352 -16.34 10.17 8.97
CA GLY A 352 -15.86 9.53 10.20
C GLY A 352 -16.06 10.43 11.42
N ALA A 353 -15.07 10.52 12.30
CA ALA A 353 -15.12 11.39 13.47
C ALA A 353 -14.42 12.72 13.15
N GLY A 354 -14.89 13.83 13.71
CA GLY A 354 -14.32 15.17 13.44
C GLY A 354 -15.08 15.95 12.39
N THR A 355 -14.75 17.24 12.23
CA THR A 355 -15.48 18.16 11.34
C THR A 355 -14.91 18.10 9.93
N ASN A 356 -15.60 17.42 9.03
CA ASN A 356 -15.11 17.05 7.72
C ASN A 356 -15.57 18.02 6.62
N THR A 357 -14.84 18.01 5.50
CA THR A 357 -15.26 18.61 4.23
C THR A 357 -15.30 17.53 3.17
N LEU A 358 -16.50 17.16 2.73
CA LEU A 358 -16.76 16.05 1.83
C LEU A 358 -17.37 16.55 0.51
N ALA A 359 -16.88 16.03 -0.62
CA ALA A 359 -17.41 16.31 -1.96
C ALA A 359 -17.55 15.01 -2.75
N GLY A 360 -18.75 14.69 -3.25
CA GLY A 360 -18.96 13.59 -4.19
C GLY A 360 -18.37 13.90 -5.57
N ASP A 361 -18.54 15.15 -6.00
CA ASP A 361 -18.15 15.69 -7.30
C ASP A 361 -19.04 15.21 -8.45
N ALA A 362 -18.67 14.21 -9.24
CA ALA A 362 -19.41 13.86 -10.45
C ALA A 362 -19.82 12.39 -10.50
N GLY A 363 -21.11 12.12 -10.30
CA GLY A 363 -21.72 10.82 -10.41
C GLY A 363 -22.88 10.72 -9.44
N ASN A 364 -23.39 9.51 -9.21
CA ASN A 364 -24.40 9.31 -8.19
C ASN A 364 -23.72 8.80 -6.93
N ASP A 365 -23.44 9.69 -6.00
CA ASP A 365 -22.57 9.45 -4.86
C ASP A 365 -23.37 9.05 -3.62
N THR A 366 -22.72 8.35 -2.70
CA THR A 366 -23.25 8.04 -1.37
C THR A 366 -22.30 8.60 -0.33
N ILE A 367 -22.75 9.63 0.38
CA ILE A 367 -21.91 10.40 1.30
C ILE A 367 -22.48 10.33 2.71
N ASN A 368 -21.63 10.01 3.67
CA ASN A 368 -21.94 10.05 5.09
C ASN A 368 -20.96 10.97 5.81
N GLY A 369 -21.48 12.02 6.46
CA GLY A 369 -20.73 12.99 7.26
C GLY A 369 -20.04 12.34 8.44
N GLY A 370 -20.82 11.98 9.47
CA GLY A 370 -20.23 11.52 10.73
C GLY A 370 -21.00 12.04 11.92
N SER A 371 -20.37 12.07 13.09
CA SER A 371 -21.05 12.49 14.33
C SER A 371 -20.87 13.97 14.70
N ASP A 372 -20.16 14.73 13.88
CA ASP A 372 -19.73 16.10 14.14
C ASP A 372 -20.16 17.04 13.01
N ALA A 373 -20.02 18.36 13.21
CA ALA A 373 -20.47 19.35 12.24
C ALA A 373 -19.66 19.30 10.93
N ASP A 374 -20.27 18.76 9.88
CA ASP A 374 -19.65 18.50 8.60
C ASP A 374 -20.09 19.50 7.52
N LYS A 375 -19.24 19.63 6.50
CA LYS A 375 -19.59 20.32 5.25
C LYS A 375 -19.62 19.31 4.11
N ILE A 376 -20.79 19.11 3.54
CA ILE A 376 -21.02 18.10 2.51
C ILE A 376 -21.50 18.76 1.21
N THR A 377 -20.98 18.31 0.08
CA THR A 377 -21.44 18.68 -1.25
C THR A 377 -21.62 17.42 -2.09
N GLY A 378 -22.81 17.19 -2.64
CA GLY A 378 -23.10 16.07 -3.54
C GLY A 378 -22.36 16.27 -4.86
N GLY A 379 -22.82 17.23 -5.65
CA GLY A 379 -22.17 17.65 -6.88
C GLY A 379 -23.10 17.48 -8.06
N SER A 380 -22.70 16.70 -9.07
CA SER A 380 -23.56 16.41 -10.22
C SER A 380 -23.95 14.96 -10.27
N GLY A 381 -25.25 14.68 -10.36
CA GLY A 381 -25.82 13.35 -10.36
C GLY A 381 -26.80 13.21 -9.21
N ASN A 382 -27.43 12.05 -9.08
CA ASN A 382 -28.44 11.85 -8.05
C ASN A 382 -27.78 11.27 -6.81
N ASP A 383 -27.54 12.11 -5.81
CA ASP A 383 -26.74 11.78 -4.65
C ASP A 383 -27.59 11.31 -3.46
N GLN A 384 -27.00 10.46 -2.62
CA GLN A 384 -27.54 10.06 -1.33
C GLN A 384 -26.63 10.60 -0.23
N ILE A 385 -27.12 11.55 0.55
CA ILE A 385 -26.33 12.25 1.57
C ILE A 385 -26.94 12.01 2.95
N THR A 386 -26.10 11.65 3.91
CA THR A 386 -26.47 11.56 5.33
C THR A 386 -25.51 12.37 6.19
N GLY A 387 -26.00 13.35 6.94
CA GLY A 387 -25.20 14.11 7.92
C GLY A 387 -24.97 13.33 9.22
N GLN A 388 -26.04 12.72 9.73
CA GLN A 388 -26.20 12.01 11.02
C GLN A 388 -26.32 12.90 12.25
N SER A 389 -25.23 13.40 12.82
CA SER A 389 -25.26 14.20 14.05
C SER A 389 -24.28 15.34 13.90
N GLY A 390 -24.59 16.51 14.44
CA GLY A 390 -23.76 17.69 14.23
C GLY A 390 -24.60 18.79 13.61
N ASP A 391 -24.11 20.04 13.67
CA ASP A 391 -24.77 21.14 12.95
C ASP A 391 -24.18 21.18 11.54
N ASP A 392 -24.78 20.45 10.60
CA ASP A 392 -24.22 20.19 9.27
C ASP A 392 -24.56 21.26 8.24
N VAL A 393 -23.68 21.40 7.24
CA VAL A 393 -23.92 22.23 6.05
C VAL A 393 -23.89 21.34 4.81
N ILE A 394 -25.04 21.10 4.21
CA ILE A 394 -25.23 20.18 3.09
C ILE A 394 -25.70 20.93 1.85
N ASN A 395 -25.11 20.61 0.69
CA ASN A 395 -25.53 21.09 -0.62
C ASN A 395 -25.62 19.91 -1.60
N GLY A 396 -26.80 19.59 -2.13
CA GLY A 396 -26.97 18.55 -3.16
C GLY A 396 -26.36 18.94 -4.51
N ASP A 397 -26.41 20.24 -4.83
CA ASP A 397 -26.00 20.84 -6.11
C ASP A 397 -26.95 20.50 -7.28
N SER A 398 -26.71 19.46 -8.07
CA SER A 398 -27.52 19.18 -9.27
C SER A 398 -27.83 17.72 -9.43
N GLY A 399 -29.11 17.40 -9.59
CA GLY A 399 -29.62 16.04 -9.70
C GLY A 399 -30.87 15.88 -8.84
N ASP A 400 -31.51 14.73 -8.91
CA ASP A 400 -32.61 14.44 -7.98
C ASP A 400 -32.00 13.84 -6.69
N ASP A 401 -31.65 14.67 -5.71
CA ASP A 401 -30.89 14.26 -4.53
C ASP A 401 -31.77 13.73 -3.39
N GLN A 402 -31.21 12.83 -2.57
CA GLN A 402 -31.81 12.35 -1.33
C GLN A 402 -30.92 12.73 -0.14
N ILE A 403 -31.44 13.59 0.72
CA ILE A 403 -30.68 14.16 1.83
C ILE A 403 -31.38 13.84 3.15
N ASP A 404 -30.63 13.24 4.08
CA ASP A 404 -31.00 13.05 5.49
C ASP A 404 -29.97 13.79 6.37
N ALA A 405 -30.31 14.97 6.88
CA ALA A 405 -29.35 15.76 7.65
C ALA A 405 -29.10 15.16 9.05
N GLY A 406 -30.17 14.71 9.73
CA GLY A 406 -30.06 13.88 10.92
C GLY A 406 -30.39 14.64 12.21
N LEU A 407 -29.43 14.81 13.11
CA LEU A 407 -29.61 15.49 14.40
C LEU A 407 -28.67 16.68 14.50
N GLY A 408 -29.20 17.82 14.91
CA GLY A 408 -28.43 19.06 15.01
C GLY A 408 -29.19 20.19 14.36
N ASN A 409 -28.61 21.38 14.31
CA ASN A 409 -29.22 22.52 13.62
C ASN A 409 -28.59 22.65 12.23
N ASP A 410 -29.23 22.02 11.27
CA ASP A 410 -28.65 21.80 9.95
C ASP A 410 -29.01 22.91 8.97
N THR A 411 -28.12 23.15 8.01
CA THR A 411 -28.39 24.01 6.86
C THR A 411 -28.25 23.20 5.59
N VAL A 412 -29.36 22.98 4.91
CA VAL A 412 -29.44 22.14 3.71
C VAL A 412 -29.93 22.95 2.52
N LEU A 413 -29.22 22.84 1.41
CA LEU A 413 -29.64 23.28 0.08
C LEU A 413 -29.80 22.04 -0.80
N GLY A 414 -30.98 21.80 -1.36
CA GLY A 414 -31.21 20.74 -2.36
C GLY A 414 -30.41 21.06 -3.62
N GLY A 415 -30.83 22.12 -4.32
CA GLY A 415 -30.08 22.67 -5.43
C GLY A 415 -30.93 22.78 -6.69
N ALA A 416 -30.57 22.03 -7.71
CA ALA A 416 -31.28 21.98 -8.98
C ALA A 416 -31.79 20.56 -9.25
N ASP A 417 -32.96 20.49 -9.90
CA ASP A 417 -33.75 19.27 -10.12
C ASP A 417 -34.53 18.86 -8.85
N ASN A 418 -35.15 17.68 -8.79
CA ASN A 418 -36.19 17.42 -7.79
C ASN A 418 -35.61 16.72 -6.56
N ASP A 419 -35.49 17.45 -5.47
CA ASP A 419 -34.81 16.94 -4.28
C ASP A 419 -35.78 16.37 -3.23
N THR A 420 -35.32 15.39 -2.47
CA THR A 420 -36.01 14.88 -1.28
C THR A 420 -35.14 15.10 -0.06
N MET A 421 -35.63 15.89 0.89
CA MET A 421 -34.89 16.36 2.05
C MET A 421 -35.63 16.00 3.34
N PHE A 422 -34.94 15.31 4.25
CA PHE A 422 -35.33 15.11 5.64
C PHE A 422 -34.30 15.81 6.52
N LEU A 423 -34.70 16.88 7.20
CA LEU A 423 -33.76 17.67 8.03
C LEU A 423 -33.55 17.01 9.40
N GLY A 424 -34.60 16.40 9.96
CA GLY A 424 -34.48 15.54 11.11
C GLY A 424 -34.73 16.27 12.42
N GLY A 425 -33.77 16.30 13.33
CA GLY A 425 -33.98 16.79 14.69
C GLY A 425 -33.11 17.97 15.05
N GLY A 426 -33.71 19.16 15.18
CA GLY A 426 -33.09 20.37 15.68
C GLY A 426 -33.80 21.59 15.12
N ASN A 427 -33.13 22.74 15.01
CA ASN A 427 -33.76 23.93 14.41
C ASN A 427 -33.13 24.16 13.04
N ASP A 428 -33.76 23.60 12.03
CA ASP A 428 -33.13 23.39 10.74
C ASP A 428 -33.50 24.47 9.73
N ARG A 429 -32.66 24.58 8.70
CA ARG A 429 -32.92 25.42 7.54
C ARG A 429 -32.79 24.59 6.26
N GLY A 430 -33.92 24.34 5.61
CA GLY A 430 -33.98 23.73 4.28
C GLY A 430 -34.34 24.73 3.18
N ASP A 431 -33.63 24.68 2.06
CA ASP A 431 -33.93 25.41 0.82
C ASP A 431 -33.89 24.40 -0.34
N GLY A 432 -35.03 24.11 -0.98
CA GLY A 432 -35.11 23.14 -2.09
C GLY A 432 -34.40 23.64 -3.34
N GLY A 433 -34.56 24.94 -3.64
CA GLY A 433 -33.87 25.59 -4.74
C GLY A 433 -34.73 25.61 -6.00
N SER A 434 -34.35 24.86 -7.03
CA SER A 434 -35.13 24.77 -8.27
C SER A 434 -35.47 23.34 -8.61
N GLY A 435 -36.75 23.02 -8.68
CA GLY A 435 -37.16 21.63 -8.74
C GLY A 435 -38.60 21.48 -8.31
N ASN A 436 -39.09 20.26 -8.20
CA ASN A 436 -40.30 20.01 -7.42
C ASN A 436 -39.85 19.27 -6.18
N ASP A 437 -39.54 20.02 -5.13
CA ASP A 437 -38.78 19.51 -4.00
C ASP A 437 -39.72 18.99 -2.92
N ALA A 438 -39.31 17.96 -2.20
CA ALA A 438 -40.02 17.43 -1.03
C ALA A 438 -39.17 17.65 0.21
N ILE A 439 -39.61 18.52 1.12
CA ILE A 439 -38.86 18.89 2.32
C ILE A 439 -39.68 18.58 3.56
N THR A 440 -39.11 17.76 4.44
CA THR A 440 -39.63 17.45 5.78
C THR A 440 -38.68 18.03 6.82
N GLY A 441 -39.16 18.95 7.66
CA GLY A 441 -38.39 19.56 8.76
C GLY A 441 -38.05 18.53 9.83
N GLY A 442 -39.07 17.93 10.44
CA GLY A 442 -38.89 16.85 11.40
C GLY A 442 -39.24 17.29 12.81
N SER A 443 -38.29 17.51 13.70
CA SER A 443 -38.57 18.01 15.05
C SER A 443 -37.75 19.24 15.37
N GLY A 444 -38.42 20.32 15.79
CA GLY A 444 -37.81 21.46 16.43
C GLY A 444 -38.41 22.79 16.00
N THR A 445 -37.67 23.66 15.33
CA THR A 445 -38.21 24.95 14.88
C THR A 445 -37.56 25.29 13.57
N ASP A 446 -38.20 24.87 12.51
CA ASP A 446 -37.56 24.75 11.21
C ASP A 446 -37.95 25.90 10.30
N THR A 447 -37.05 26.23 9.37
CA THR A 447 -37.32 27.17 8.28
C THR A 447 -37.19 26.46 6.95
N LEU A 448 -38.33 26.21 6.31
CA LEU A 448 -38.39 25.51 5.02
C LEU A 448 -38.72 26.49 3.89
N ILE A 449 -37.93 26.42 2.82
CA ILE A 449 -38.11 27.21 1.60
C ILE A 449 -38.15 26.22 0.43
N GLY A 450 -39.27 26.17 -0.30
CA GLY A 450 -39.40 25.35 -1.51
C GLY A 450 -38.52 25.90 -2.63
N GLY A 451 -38.85 27.10 -3.11
CA GLY A 451 -38.01 27.82 -4.06
C GLY A 451 -38.74 28.04 -5.38
N THR A 452 -38.31 27.38 -6.46
CA THR A 452 -39.01 27.42 -7.74
C THR A 452 -39.39 26.04 -8.22
N GLY A 453 -40.60 25.91 -8.74
CA GLY A 453 -41.25 24.66 -9.11
C GLY A 453 -42.25 24.26 -8.02
N ASN A 454 -42.83 23.07 -8.12
CA ASN A 454 -44.00 22.70 -7.31
C ASN A 454 -43.56 21.90 -6.08
N ASP A 455 -43.35 22.59 -4.97
CA ASP A 455 -42.70 22.00 -3.81
C ASP A 455 -43.72 21.41 -2.83
N THR A 456 -43.31 20.41 -2.05
CA THR A 456 -44.05 19.85 -0.93
C THR A 456 -43.28 20.11 0.36
N LEU A 457 -43.90 20.79 1.30
CA LEU A 457 -43.27 21.24 2.55
C LEU A 457 -44.06 20.71 3.75
N ASP A 458 -43.42 19.90 4.57
CA ASP A 458 -43.92 19.41 5.85
C ASP A 458 -43.01 19.91 6.97
N GLY A 459 -43.53 20.75 7.88
CA GLY A 459 -42.75 21.22 9.03
C GLY A 459 -42.37 20.08 9.98
N GLY A 460 -43.23 19.07 10.09
CA GLY A 460 -43.13 18.06 11.13
C GLY A 460 -43.66 18.60 12.46
N SER A 461 -42.87 18.48 13.51
CA SER A 461 -43.24 18.84 14.88
C SER A 461 -42.46 20.06 15.36
N GLY A 462 -43.15 20.97 16.04
CA GLY A 462 -42.53 22.19 16.55
C GLY A 462 -43.16 23.45 15.98
N ASP A 463 -42.45 24.57 16.01
CA ASP A 463 -43.01 25.87 15.59
C ASP A 463 -42.35 26.33 14.28
N ASP A 464 -42.89 25.91 13.14
CA ASP A 464 -42.15 25.99 11.88
C ASP A 464 -42.51 27.19 11.00
N ARG A 465 -41.61 27.54 10.09
CA ARG A 465 -41.78 28.63 9.12
C ARG A 465 -41.60 28.11 7.71
N LEU A 466 -42.68 28.12 6.94
CA LEU A 466 -42.73 27.56 5.59
C LEU A 466 -42.95 28.64 4.52
N SER A 467 -42.18 28.57 3.43
CA SER A 467 -42.31 29.43 2.24
C SER A 467 -42.25 28.58 0.98
N GLY A 468 -43.32 28.54 0.20
CA GLY A 468 -43.36 27.75 -1.04
C GLY A 468 -42.57 28.40 -2.18
N GLY A 469 -42.60 29.72 -2.27
CA GLY A 469 -41.92 30.45 -3.34
C GLY A 469 -42.73 30.49 -4.63
N ARG A 470 -42.19 29.95 -5.72
CA ARG A 470 -42.75 30.00 -7.07
C ARG A 470 -43.09 28.61 -7.58
N GLY A 471 -44.35 28.27 -7.57
CA GLY A 471 -44.89 27.14 -8.33
C GLY A 471 -46.33 26.93 -7.92
N ALA A 472 -46.79 25.69 -7.92
CA ALA A 472 -48.00 25.27 -7.22
C ALA A 472 -47.55 24.41 -6.04
N ASP A 473 -47.47 25.01 -4.86
CA ASP A 473 -46.76 24.41 -3.72
C ASP A 473 -47.77 23.72 -2.80
N THR A 474 -47.38 22.63 -2.14
CA THR A 474 -48.19 21.89 -1.17
C THR A 474 -47.60 22.06 0.22
N PHE A 475 -48.38 22.60 1.14
CA PHE A 475 -48.02 22.67 2.57
C PHE A 475 -48.76 21.58 3.31
N VAL A 476 -48.02 20.69 3.99
CA VAL A 476 -48.56 19.61 4.80
C VAL A 476 -48.63 20.07 6.26
N PHE A 477 -49.76 19.80 6.91
CA PHE A 477 -49.95 20.12 8.32
C PHE A 477 -50.59 18.92 9.04
N GLY A 478 -49.80 18.30 9.92
CA GLY A 478 -50.14 17.09 10.67
C GLY A 478 -50.45 17.31 12.15
N ASP A 479 -50.76 16.23 12.87
CA ASP A 479 -50.90 16.23 14.32
C ASP A 479 -49.54 16.43 15.02
N ASN A 480 -49.51 17.17 16.14
CA ASN A 480 -48.31 17.62 16.85
C ASN A 480 -47.42 18.59 16.06
N GLY A 481 -47.98 19.26 15.05
CA GLY A 481 -47.27 20.29 14.27
C GLY A 481 -47.07 21.63 14.97
N GLY A 482 -47.37 21.74 16.28
CA GLY A 482 -47.10 22.95 17.06
C GLY A 482 -47.70 24.23 16.46
N SER A 483 -46.91 25.30 16.32
CA SER A 483 -47.38 26.64 15.90
C SER A 483 -46.76 27.14 14.59
N ASP A 484 -47.22 26.56 13.49
CA ASP A 484 -46.65 26.82 12.17
C ASP A 484 -47.09 28.13 11.53
N THR A 485 -46.21 28.66 10.69
CA THR A 485 -46.45 29.84 9.87
C THR A 485 -46.12 29.60 8.40
N ILE A 486 -47.15 29.62 7.55
CA ILE A 486 -47.01 29.71 6.09
C ILE A 486 -46.98 31.18 5.67
N THR A 487 -46.00 31.54 4.84
CA THR A 487 -45.59 32.95 4.73
C THR A 487 -45.99 33.64 3.44
N ASP A 488 -46.30 32.86 2.40
CA ASP A 488 -46.50 33.30 1.03
C ASP A 488 -47.60 32.54 0.26
N PHE A 489 -48.51 31.85 0.96
CA PHE A 489 -49.62 31.09 0.34
C PHE A 489 -50.38 31.88 -0.74
N ARG A 490 -50.54 31.29 -1.93
CA ARG A 490 -51.21 31.85 -3.11
C ARG A 490 -52.51 31.11 -3.45
N ASP A 491 -53.61 31.85 -3.30
CA ASP A 491 -54.97 31.48 -3.71
C ASP A 491 -55.03 30.97 -5.17
N GLY A 492 -55.64 29.79 -5.36
CA GLY A 492 -55.84 29.11 -6.63
C GLY A 492 -54.56 28.58 -7.26
N VAL A 493 -53.46 28.51 -6.50
CA VAL A 493 -52.15 28.03 -6.95
C VAL A 493 -51.58 27.01 -5.99
N ASP A 494 -51.48 27.36 -4.71
CA ASP A 494 -50.92 26.50 -3.68
C ASP A 494 -52.01 25.63 -3.05
N THR A 495 -51.62 24.51 -2.46
CA THR A 495 -52.50 23.57 -1.75
C THR A 495 -52.12 23.48 -0.28
N LEU A 496 -53.12 23.53 0.59
CA LEU A 496 -52.96 23.19 2.01
C LEU A 496 -53.52 21.78 2.25
N LEU A 497 -52.65 20.88 2.67
CA LEU A 497 -52.96 19.50 2.95
C LEU A 497 -53.05 19.31 4.48
N ILE A 498 -54.24 19.02 5.01
CA ILE A 498 -54.52 18.96 6.44
C ILE A 498 -54.85 17.53 6.86
N ASP A 499 -54.20 17.08 7.93
CA ASP A 499 -54.50 15.77 8.53
C ASP A 499 -55.89 15.77 9.17
N THR A 500 -56.70 14.78 8.83
CA THR A 500 -58.02 14.59 9.46
C THR A 500 -57.95 14.24 10.95
N ASN A 501 -56.79 13.80 11.46
CA ASN A 501 -56.56 13.57 12.89
C ASN A 501 -56.58 14.86 13.73
N LEU A 502 -56.44 16.04 13.11
CA LEU A 502 -56.61 17.34 13.76
C LEU A 502 -58.08 17.68 14.12
N GLY A 503 -59.02 16.76 13.87
CA GLY A 503 -60.43 16.93 14.19
C GLY A 503 -61.22 17.71 13.14
N VAL A 504 -60.65 17.94 11.95
CA VAL A 504 -61.31 18.58 10.81
C VAL A 504 -61.25 17.68 9.58
N SER A 505 -62.40 17.50 8.91
CA SER A 505 -62.53 16.58 7.77
C SER A 505 -63.01 17.26 6.49
N ASN A 506 -63.39 18.53 6.59
CA ASN A 506 -63.89 19.30 5.46
C ASN A 506 -63.72 20.81 5.69
N PHE A 507 -63.84 21.56 4.60
CA PHE A 507 -63.63 23.01 4.60
C PHE A 507 -64.59 23.78 5.51
N THR A 508 -65.81 23.26 5.74
CA THR A 508 -66.77 23.95 6.63
C THR A 508 -66.29 23.91 8.07
N GLU A 509 -65.78 22.77 8.53
CA GLU A 509 -65.20 22.61 9.87
C GLU A 509 -63.95 23.47 10.04
N LEU A 510 -63.00 23.41 9.10
CA LEU A 510 -61.80 24.26 9.13
C LEU A 510 -62.14 25.76 9.17
N ARG A 511 -63.09 26.19 8.33
CA ARG A 511 -63.54 27.59 8.28
C ARG A 511 -64.09 28.07 9.62
N ASP A 512 -64.80 27.21 10.35
CA ASP A 512 -65.40 27.57 11.62
C ASP A 512 -64.35 27.71 12.75
N LEU A 513 -63.12 27.18 12.56
CA LEU A 513 -61.95 27.40 13.43
C LEU A 513 -61.15 28.67 13.09
N GLY A 514 -61.28 29.20 11.87
CA GLY A 514 -60.42 30.27 11.37
C GLY A 514 -60.70 31.64 11.99
N GLU A 515 -59.68 32.23 12.61
CA GLU A 515 -59.71 33.57 13.20
C GLU A 515 -58.82 34.56 12.45
N ALA A 516 -59.32 35.77 12.22
CA ALA A 516 -58.52 36.84 11.62
C ALA A 516 -57.75 37.60 12.72
N VAL A 517 -56.43 37.41 12.76
CA VAL A 517 -55.52 38.09 13.69
C VAL A 517 -54.68 39.11 12.93
N GLY A 518 -55.11 40.37 12.95
CA GLY A 518 -54.48 41.44 12.18
C GLY A 518 -54.64 41.21 10.67
N ARG A 519 -53.55 40.91 9.96
CA ARG A 519 -53.57 40.54 8.53
C ARG A 519 -53.48 39.04 8.29
N ASN A 520 -53.37 38.24 9.34
CA ASN A 520 -53.16 36.81 9.23
C ASN A 520 -54.48 36.07 9.46
N LEU A 521 -54.57 34.88 8.89
CA LEU A 521 -55.57 33.88 9.22
C LEU A 521 -54.90 32.86 10.15
N VAL A 522 -55.52 32.59 11.29
CA VAL A 522 -55.00 31.67 12.31
C VAL A 522 -56.04 30.60 12.56
N PHE A 523 -55.62 29.34 12.53
CA PHE A 523 -56.41 28.21 12.98
C PHE A 523 -55.86 27.72 14.32
N THR A 524 -56.74 27.30 15.23
CA THR A 524 -56.36 26.63 16.47
C THR A 524 -57.17 25.34 16.55
N PHE A 525 -56.49 24.20 16.56
CA PHE A 525 -57.09 22.87 16.53
C PHE A 525 -57.36 22.36 17.94
N GLU A 526 -58.17 21.30 18.07
CA GLU A 526 -58.52 20.73 19.39
C GLU A 526 -57.30 20.14 20.12
N THR A 527 -56.28 19.74 19.37
CA THR A 527 -54.98 19.24 19.85
C THR A 527 -54.18 20.34 20.57
N GLY A 528 -54.46 21.61 20.27
CA GLY A 528 -53.70 22.77 20.73
C GLY A 528 -52.76 23.34 19.67
N ASP A 529 -52.56 22.63 18.56
CA ASP A 529 -51.74 23.09 17.43
C ASP A 529 -52.36 24.32 16.76
N THR A 530 -51.52 25.16 16.17
CA THR A 530 -51.94 26.36 15.46
C THR A 530 -51.29 26.48 14.10
N LEU A 531 -52.06 26.91 13.11
CA LEU A 531 -51.56 27.19 11.77
C LEU A 531 -51.86 28.64 11.41
N THR A 532 -50.81 29.40 11.11
CA THR A 532 -50.89 30.81 10.71
C THR A 532 -50.57 30.99 9.23
N LEU A 533 -51.54 31.48 8.44
CA LEU A 533 -51.30 31.90 7.07
C LEU A 533 -51.17 33.43 7.02
N ARG A 534 -49.99 33.92 6.63
CA ARG A 534 -49.72 35.36 6.57
C ARG A 534 -50.41 36.01 5.39
N ASN A 535 -51.07 37.14 5.64
CA ASN A 535 -51.75 37.94 4.62
C ASN A 535 -52.87 37.21 3.84
N THR A 536 -53.38 36.10 4.39
CA THR A 536 -54.42 35.27 3.76
C THR A 536 -55.77 35.50 4.43
N LYS A 537 -56.86 35.39 3.67
CA LYS A 537 -58.24 35.40 4.17
C LYS A 537 -58.87 34.03 3.97
N ILE A 538 -59.80 33.65 4.84
CA ILE A 538 -60.49 32.36 4.75
C ILE A 538 -61.20 32.10 3.41
N SER A 539 -61.65 33.16 2.73
CA SER A 539 -62.28 33.04 1.40
C SER A 539 -61.31 32.61 0.29
N GLN A 540 -60.01 32.75 0.51
CA GLN A 540 -58.94 32.44 -0.43
C GLN A 540 -58.41 31.00 -0.27
N LEU A 541 -59.01 30.22 0.63
CA LEU A 541 -58.69 28.80 0.81
C LEU A 541 -59.76 27.88 0.19
N ALA A 542 -60.84 28.46 -0.33
CA ALA A 542 -61.97 27.68 -0.82
C ALA A 542 -61.64 27.00 -2.15
N GLY A 543 -61.25 25.73 -2.10
CA GLY A 543 -60.85 24.93 -3.27
C GLY A 543 -59.41 24.46 -3.24
N ASP A 544 -58.61 25.02 -2.33
CA ASP A 544 -57.16 24.80 -2.21
C ASP A 544 -56.79 24.02 -0.95
N VAL A 545 -57.78 23.42 -0.28
CA VAL A 545 -57.57 22.60 0.91
C VAL A 545 -57.96 21.16 0.62
N VAL A 546 -57.03 20.25 0.89
CA VAL A 546 -57.21 18.81 0.84
C VAL A 546 -57.18 18.26 2.26
N PHE A 547 -58.08 17.31 2.55
CA PHE A 547 -58.15 16.63 3.84
C PHE A 547 -57.86 15.15 3.60
N ASP A 548 -56.85 14.60 4.27
CA ASP A 548 -56.47 13.19 4.18
C ASP A 548 -56.02 12.65 5.55
N ASP A 549 -56.00 11.34 5.72
CA ASP A 549 -55.48 10.66 6.91
C ASP A 549 -54.06 10.18 6.62
N PHE A 550 -53.05 10.83 7.19
CA PHE A 550 -51.65 10.43 7.01
C PHE A 550 -51.35 9.22 7.90
N LEU A 551 -51.62 8.03 7.39
CA LEU A 551 -50.93 6.82 7.86
C LEU A 551 -49.50 6.84 7.29
N LEU A 552 -48.65 7.75 7.76
CA LEU A 552 -47.20 7.67 7.55
C LEU A 552 -46.56 6.89 8.72
#